data_AF-A0A932YNP9-F1
#
_entry.id   AF-A0A932YNP9-F1
#
_cell.length_a   1.000
_cell.length_b   1.000
_cell.length_c   1.000
_cell.angle_alpha   90.00
_cell.angle_beta   90.00
_cell.angle_gamma   90.00
#
_symmetry.space_group_name_H-M   'P 1'
#
loop_
_entity.id
_entity.type
_entity.pdbx_description
1 polymer ?
#
loop_
_entity_poly.entity_id
_entity_poly.type
_entity_poly.pdbx_seq_one_letter_code
_entity_poly.pdbx_strand_id
1 'polypeptide(L)' 'MGIGGMGYPAWSGAFLLMIAWSLFWKGFALWFAAKRNEKWWFIAFLILNTLGILEIVYIFFIAQVPEFRKRFGLK' A
#
# COMPACT_ATOMS: atom_id res chain seq x y z
N MET A 1 -14.15 -2.92 41.50
CA MET A 1 -14.69 -2.92 40.13
C MET A 1 -13.78 -2.04 39.28
N GLY A 2 -12.77 -2.65 38.63
CA GLY A 2 -12.06 -1.98 37.52
C GLY A 2 -13.08 -1.78 36.40
N ILE A 3 -13.11 -0.67 35.69
CA ILE A 3 -12.04 -0.11 34.87
C ILE A 3 -12.14 1.42 35.02
N GLY A 4 -11.27 1.99 35.85
CA GLY A 4 -11.08 3.44 35.93
C GLY A 4 -10.03 3.88 34.93
N GLY A 5 -10.38 4.81 34.05
CA GLY A 5 -9.43 5.69 33.37
C GLY A 5 -8.58 5.07 32.26
N MET A 6 -9.11 5.04 31.03
CA MET A 6 -8.29 5.33 29.85
C MET A 6 -9.15 6.17 28.90
N GLY A 7 -8.96 7.49 28.96
CA GLY A 7 -9.39 8.34 27.86
C GLY A 7 -8.84 7.77 26.57
N TYR A 8 -9.67 7.65 25.53
CA TYR A 8 -9.24 7.21 24.21
C TYR A 8 -7.91 7.90 23.90
N PRO A 9 -6.78 7.17 23.88
CA PRO A 9 -5.53 7.84 23.59
C PRO A 9 -5.70 8.42 22.19
N ALA A 10 -5.31 9.68 21.97
CA ALA A 10 -5.38 10.38 20.66
C ALA A 10 -4.80 9.56 19.47
N TRP A 11 -4.14 8.47 19.80
CA TRP A 11 -3.62 7.38 19.00
C TRP A 11 -4.70 6.53 18.28
N SER A 12 -5.96 6.52 18.73
CA SER A 12 -7.04 5.74 18.09
C SER A 12 -7.36 6.24 16.67
N GLY A 13 -7.38 7.56 16.46
CA GLY A 13 -7.52 8.17 15.14
C GLY A 13 -6.29 7.95 14.26
N ALA A 14 -5.09 8.08 14.83
CA ALA A 14 -3.84 7.83 14.13
C ALA A 14 -3.72 6.36 13.65
N PHE A 15 -4.25 5.41 14.44
CA PHE A 15 -4.27 4.00 14.08
C PHE A 15 -5.17 3.72 12.87
N LEU A 16 -6.37 4.32 12.82
CA LEU A 16 -7.26 4.22 11.65
C LEU A 16 -6.63 4.83 10.39
N LEU A 17 -5.95 5.98 10.54
CA LEU A 17 -5.20 6.61 9.45
C LEU A 17 -4.07 5.70 8.92
N MET A 18 -3.30 5.05 9.81
CA MET A 18 -2.25 4.12 9.39
C MET A 18 -2.80 2.88 8.66
N ILE A 19 -3.93 2.35 9.11
CA ILE A 19 -4.61 1.23 8.45
C ILE A 19 -5.09 1.67 7.07
N ALA A 20 -5.80 2.80 6.98
CA ALA A 20 -6.29 3.33 5.71
C ALA A 20 -5.16 3.61 4.72
N TRP A 21 -4.06 4.21 5.21
CA TRP A 21 -2.85 4.46 4.43
C TRP A 21 -2.23 3.17 3.89
N SER A 22 -2.03 2.17 4.74
CA SER A 22 -1.46 0.88 4.32
C SER A 22 -2.37 0.16 3.33
N LEU A 23 -3.69 0.14 3.56
CA LEU A 23 -4.67 -0.46 2.65
C LEU A 23 -4.71 0.25 1.30
N PHE A 24 -4.60 1.57 1.28
CA PHE A 24 -4.58 2.36 0.05
C PHE A 24 -3.43 1.92 -0.86
N TRP A 25 -2.20 1.87 -0.34
CA TRP A 25 -1.03 1.44 -1.12
C TRP A 25 -1.08 -0.05 -1.49
N LYS A 26 -1.50 -0.90 -0.54
CA LYS A 26 -1.60 -2.35 -0.73
C LYS A 26 -2.63 -2.72 -1.80
N GLY A 27 -3.81 -2.09 -1.78
CA GLY A 27 -4.84 -2.27 -2.78
C GLY A 27 -4.37 -1.84 -4.17
N PHE A 28 -3.66 -0.72 -4.26
CA PHE A 28 -3.11 -0.23 -5.53
C PHE A 28 -2.06 -1.18 -6.11
N ALA A 29 -1.09 -1.62 -5.30
CA ALA A 29 -0.05 -2.54 -5.75
C ALA A 29 -0.63 -3.90 -6.18
N LEU A 30 -1.60 -4.44 -5.43
CA LEU A 30 -2.29 -5.68 -5.81
C LEU A 30 -3.10 -5.52 -7.10
N TRP A 31 -3.78 -4.39 -7.31
CA TRP A 31 -4.52 -4.10 -8.55
C TRP A 31 -3.60 -4.12 -9.78
N PHE A 32 -2.44 -3.47 -9.69
CA PHE A 32 -1.47 -3.45 -10.78
C PHE A 32 -0.81 -4.81 -11.00
N ALA A 33 -0.42 -5.51 -9.94
CA ALA A 33 0.16 -6.85 -10.03
C ALA A 33 -0.82 -7.85 -10.67
N ALA A 34 -2.11 -7.79 -10.29
CA ALA A 34 -3.16 -8.60 -10.88
C ALA A 34 -3.37 -8.28 -12.37
N LYS A 35 -3.44 -6.99 -12.72
CA LYS A 35 -3.60 -6.54 -14.12
C LYS A 35 -2.42 -6.95 -15.01
N ARG A 36 -1.22 -7.04 -14.46
CA ARG A 36 0.00 -7.47 -15.16
C ARG A 36 0.26 -8.98 -15.09
N ASN A 37 -0.62 -9.75 -14.45
CA ASN A 37 -0.43 -11.20 -14.20
C ASN A 37 0.87 -11.53 -13.45
N GLU A 38 1.40 -10.60 -12.65
CA GLU A 38 2.64 -10.77 -11.89
C GLU A 38 2.36 -11.47 -10.55
N LYS A 39 2.15 -12.80 -10.62
CA LYS A 39 1.78 -13.64 -9.47
C LYS A 39 2.79 -13.56 -8.31
N TRP A 40 4.08 -13.48 -8.62
CA TRP A 40 5.15 -13.35 -7.62
C TRP A 40 5.03 -12.06 -6.81
N TRP A 41 4.76 -10.94 -7.48
CA TRP A 41 4.57 -9.64 -6.82
C TRP A 41 3.27 -9.59 -6.02
N PHE A 42 2.20 -10.22 -6.52
CA PHE A 42 0.96 -10.36 -5.78
C PHE A 42 1.16 -11.09 -4.44
N ILE A 43 1.92 -12.20 -4.45
CA ILE A 43 2.27 -12.94 -3.23
C ILE A 43 3.19 -12.11 -2.32
N ALA A 44 4.16 -11.40 -2.90
CA ALA A 44 5.05 -10.52 -2.15
C ALA A 44 4.27 -9.47 -1.35
N PHE A 45 3.28 -8.79 -1.95
CA PHE A 45 2.45 -7.82 -1.23
C PHE A 45 1.55 -8.43 -0.16
N LEU A 46 1.10 -9.68 -0.33
CA LEU A 46 0.33 -10.35 0.71
C LEU A 46 1.17 -10.65 1.96
N ILE A 47 2.40 -11.11 1.76
CA ILE A 47 3.29 -11.56 2.84
C ILE A 47 4.06 -10.38 3.47
N LEU A 48 4.56 -9.46 2.66
CA LEU A 48 5.35 -8.32 3.13
C LEU A 48 4.43 -7.18 3.54
N ASN A 49 4.42 -6.89 4.84
CA ASN A 49 3.68 -5.76 5.42
C ASN A 49 4.64 -4.57 5.62
N THR A 50 5.09 -3.98 4.52
CA THR A 50 6.07 -2.87 4.51
C THR A 50 5.43 -1.48 4.72
N LEU A 51 4.21 -1.42 5.25
CA LEU A 51 3.44 -0.18 5.47
C LEU A 51 3.25 0.68 4.20
N GLY A 52 3.21 0.06 3.02
CA GLY A 52 3.00 0.76 1.75
C GLY A 52 4.29 1.16 1.00
N ILE A 53 5.47 1.04 1.60
CA ILE A 53 6.73 1.48 0.95
C ILE A 53 7.10 0.59 -0.25
N LEU A 54 7.05 -0.73 -0.09
CA LEU A 54 7.36 -1.67 -1.17
C LEU A 54 6.37 -1.53 -2.32
N GLU A 55 5.11 -1.29 -1.99
CA GLU A 55 4.01 -1.05 -2.91
C GLU A 55 4.24 0.20 -3.77
N ILE A 56 4.65 1.32 -3.15
CA ILE A 56 5.02 2.54 -3.87
C ILE A 56 6.19 2.28 -4.82
N VAL A 57 7.26 1.64 -4.32
CA VAL A 57 8.44 1.33 -5.15
C VAL A 57 8.05 0.46 -6.34
N TYR A 58 7.21 -0.55 -6.13
CA TYR A 58 6.72 -1.39 -7.20
C TYR A 58 5.93 -0.60 -8.24
N ILE A 59 4.97 0.24 -7.83
CA ILE A 59 4.14 1.03 -8.76
C ILE A 59 5.02 1.97 -9.60
N PHE A 60 6.02 2.62 -9.01
CA PHE A 60 6.87 3.59 -9.71
C PHE A 60 7.99 2.94 -10.55
N PHE A 61 8.69 1.93 -10.03
CA PHE A 61 9.87 1.37 -10.69
C PHE A 61 9.59 0.13 -11.53
N ILE A 62 8.62 -0.70 -11.14
CA ILE A 62 8.44 -2.06 -11.70
C ILE A 62 7.21 -2.11 -12.59
N ALA A 63 6.08 -1.60 -12.09
CA ALA A 63 4.84 -1.54 -12.84
C ALA A 63 4.95 -0.62 -14.07
N GLN A 64 6.03 0.18 -14.20
CA GLN A 64 6.43 1.03 -15.35
C GLN A 64 5.27 1.26 -16.31
N VAL A 65 4.22 1.92 -15.80
CA VAL A 65 2.93 1.89 -16.47
C VAL A 65 3.15 2.52 -17.85
N PRO A 66 2.90 1.80 -18.97
CA PRO A 66 3.25 2.29 -20.30
C PRO A 66 2.63 3.66 -20.56
N GLU A 67 1.39 3.89 -20.11
CA GLU A 67 0.72 5.18 -20.10
C GLU A 67 1.52 6.30 -19.41
N PHE A 68 2.24 6.01 -18.32
CA PHE A 68 3.05 6.99 -17.60
C PHE A 68 4.33 7.30 -18.39
N ARG A 69 5.05 6.27 -18.87
CA ARG A 69 6.20 6.47 -19.76
C ARG A 69 5.83 7.30 -21.00
N LYS A 70 4.68 6.98 -21.59
CA LYS A 70 4.13 7.66 -22.77
C LYS A 70 3.69 9.10 -22.47
N ARG A 71 3.11 9.37 -21.29
CA ARG A 71 2.77 10.74 -20.84
C ARG A 71 3.98 11.59 -20.51
N PHE A 72 5.06 11.00 -20.01
CA PHE A 72 6.26 11.72 -19.60
C PHE A 72 7.37 11.72 -20.66
N GLY A 73 7.12 11.18 -21.85
CA GLY A 73 8.05 11.26 -22.98
C GLY A 73 9.37 10.49 -22.78
N LEU A 74 9.41 9.58 -21.81
CA LEU A 74 10.58 8.75 -21.52
C LEU A 74 10.56 7.55 -22.48
N LYS A 75 11.47 7.57 -23.48
CA LYS A 75 11.70 6.44 -24.40
C LYS A 75 12.19 5.23 -23.62
#